data_AF-A0A2U8WPG6-F1
#
_entry.id   AF-A0A2U8WPG6-F1
#
_cell.length_a   1.000
_cell.length_b   1.000
_cell.length_c   1.000
_cell.angle_alpha   90.00
_cell.angle_beta   90.00
_cell.angle_gamma   90.00
#
_symmetry.space_group_name_H-M   'P 1'
#
loop_
_entity.id
_entity.type
_entity.pdbx_description
1 polymer ?
#
loop_
_entity_poly.entity_id
_entity_poly.type
_entity_poly.pdbx_seq_one_letter_code
_entity_poly.pdbx_strand_id
1 'polypeptide(L)'
;MDRFTPKPDEAKRPRPKAAVGGGFVVMRRGDSSNRLFGHPRPYEHPSLEVAQAEAARLAAKHNRDFCVFQQVAVAPAPAVPASSTDEVA
;
A
#
# COMPACT_ATOMS: atom_id res chain seq x y z
N MET A 1 42.96 -2.69 -3.15
CA MET A 1 41.60 -2.81 -3.73
C MET A 1 40.73 -3.49 -2.68
N ASP A 2 39.99 -2.68 -1.91
CA ASP A 2 39.05 -3.20 -0.92
C ASP A 2 37.88 -3.86 -1.64
N ARG A 3 37.70 -5.16 -1.42
CA ARG A 3 36.56 -5.91 -1.96
C ARG A 3 35.34 -5.52 -1.13
N PHE A 4 34.43 -4.75 -1.73
CA PHE A 4 33.08 -4.56 -1.20
C PHE A 4 32.40 -5.94 -1.14
N THR A 5 32.53 -6.64 -0.03
CA THR A 5 31.73 -7.83 0.26
C THR A 5 30.33 -7.33 0.63
N PRO A 6 29.29 -7.55 -0.20
CA PRO A 6 27.94 -7.25 0.22
C PRO A 6 27.66 -8.07 1.48
N LYS A 7 27.19 -7.41 2.55
CA LYS A 7 26.64 -8.12 3.71
C LYS A 7 25.56 -9.08 3.18
N PRO A 8 25.50 -10.34 3.65
CA PRO A 8 24.43 -11.24 3.27
C PRO A 8 23.10 -10.53 3.56
N ASP A 9 22.23 -10.42 2.56
CA ASP A 9 20.90 -9.80 2.67
C ASP A 9 20.22 -10.52 3.84
N GLU A 10 20.21 -9.86 5.00
CA GLU A 10 19.74 -10.41 6.27
C GLU A 10 18.36 -10.97 6.00
N ALA A 11 18.27 -12.31 5.98
CA ALA A 11 17.22 -13.07 5.32
C ALA A 11 15.89 -12.36 5.54
N LYS A 12 15.40 -11.65 4.50
CA LYS A 12 14.19 -10.83 4.59
C LYS A 12 13.09 -11.76 5.07
N ARG A 13 12.83 -11.70 6.38
CA ARG A 13 11.88 -12.57 7.07
C ARG A 13 10.61 -12.53 6.21
N PRO A 14 10.15 -13.66 5.67
CA PRO A 14 9.08 -13.66 4.70
C PRO A 14 7.92 -12.92 5.34
N ARG A 15 7.60 -11.73 4.80
CA ARG A 15 6.44 -10.99 5.26
C ARG A 15 5.26 -11.93 5.06
N PRO A 16 4.45 -12.21 6.09
CA PRO A 16 3.30 -13.10 5.96
C PRO A 16 2.56 -12.67 4.70
N LYS A 17 2.38 -13.63 3.78
CA LYS A 17 1.96 -13.39 2.39
C LYS A 17 0.90 -12.30 2.38
N ALA A 18 1.20 -11.16 1.76
CA ALA A 18 0.19 -10.13 1.56
C ALA A 18 -0.98 -10.82 0.85
N ALA A 19 -2.16 -10.77 1.46
CA ALA A 19 -3.35 -11.34 0.85
C ALA A 19 -3.74 -10.40 -0.29
N VAL A 20 -3.26 -10.68 -1.48
CA VAL A 20 -3.65 -9.96 -2.69
C VAL A 20 -5.15 -10.15 -2.89
N GLY A 21 -5.91 -9.06 -2.97
CA GLY A 21 -7.37 -9.09 -3.12
C GLY A 21 -8.15 -9.07 -1.80
N GLY A 22 -7.49 -8.80 -0.67
CA GLY A 22 -8.17 -8.59 0.60
C GLY A 22 -8.91 -7.25 0.67
N GLY A 23 -8.47 -6.24 -0.09
CA GLY A 23 -9.15 -4.96 -0.22
C GLY A 23 -9.08 -4.06 1.01
N PHE A 24 -8.48 -4.50 2.14
CA PHE A 24 -8.29 -3.66 3.32
C PHE A 24 -6.87 -3.13 3.41
N VAL A 25 -6.69 -1.83 3.58
CA VAL A 25 -5.37 -1.19 3.67
C VAL A 25 -5.27 -0.32 4.91
N VAL A 26 -4.16 -0.43 5.65
CA VAL A 26 -3.88 0.40 6.82
C VAL A 26 -2.99 1.58 6.42
N MET A 27 -3.38 2.80 6.78
CA MET A 27 -2.62 4.02 6.50
C MET A 27 -2.44 4.86 7.76
N ARG A 28 -1.31 5.56 7.88
CA ARG A 28 -1.09 6.51 8.98
C ARG A 28 -1.93 7.76 8.76
N ARG A 29 -2.52 8.30 9.82
CA ARG A 29 -3.11 9.65 9.82
C ARG A 29 -2.10 10.66 10.33
N GLY A 30 -2.01 11.79 9.65
CA GLY A 30 -1.13 12.88 10.00
C GLY A 30 -1.67 13.71 11.15
N ASP A 31 -0.88 13.80 12.22
CA ASP A 31 -1.21 14.43 13.50
C ASP A 31 -1.63 15.91 13.36
N SER A 32 -1.03 16.66 12.43
CA SER A 32 -1.27 18.10 12.26
C SER A 32 -2.03 18.50 10.99
N SER A 33 -2.09 17.60 9.99
CA SER A 33 -2.65 17.92 8.67
C SER A 33 -3.96 17.21 8.36
N ASN A 34 -4.37 16.24 9.20
CA ASN A 34 -5.47 15.31 8.92
C ASN A 34 -5.35 14.57 7.58
N ARG A 35 -4.19 14.63 6.92
CA ARG A 35 -3.89 13.92 5.69
C ARG A 35 -3.50 12.48 5.99
N LEU A 36 -3.76 11.61 5.04
CA LEU A 36 -3.28 10.24 5.08
C LEU A 36 -1.84 10.19 4.58
N PHE A 37 -0.97 9.57 5.36
CA PHE A 37 0.40 9.27 4.98
C PHE A 37 0.49 7.79 4.64
N GLY A 38 0.58 7.50 3.35
CA GLY A 38 0.81 6.15 2.86
C GLY A 38 2.25 5.72 3.12
N HIS A 39 2.44 4.48 3.57
CA HIS A 39 3.71 3.81 3.37
C HIS A 39 3.93 3.70 1.84
N PRO A 40 5.16 3.84 1.31
CA PRO A 40 5.40 3.78 -0.14
C PRO A 40 5.00 2.45 -0.79
N ARG A 41 4.79 1.42 0.05
CA ARG A 41 4.32 0.09 -0.34
C ARG A 41 3.30 -0.39 0.70
N PRO A 42 2.02 0.03 0.61
CA PRO A 42 0.99 -0.49 1.50
C PRO A 42 0.76 -1.98 1.20
N TYR A 43 0.36 -2.74 2.22
CA TYR A 43 -0.07 -4.13 2.06
C TYR A 43 -1.57 -4.23 2.22
N GLU A 44 -2.17 -5.18 1.50
CA GLU A 44 -3.56 -5.55 1.69
C GLU A 44 -3.70 -6.60 2.80
N HIS A 45 -4.74 -6.43 3.60
CA HIS A 45 -5.19 -7.34 4.63
C HIS A 45 -6.44 -8.09 4.14
N PRO A 46 -6.56 -9.39 4.45
CA PRO A 46 -7.64 -10.24 3.95
C PRO A 46 -9.02 -9.94 4.55
N SER A 47 -9.08 -9.27 5.70
CA SER A 47 -10.33 -8.96 6.40
C SER A 47 -10.19 -7.67 7.21
N LEU A 48 -11.33 -7.08 7.56
CA LEU A 48 -11.40 -5.91 8.44
C LEU A 48 -10.76 -6.17 9.79
N GLU A 49 -11.02 -7.33 10.39
CA GLU A 49 -10.48 -7.71 11.70
C GLU A 49 -8.94 -7.75 11.69
N VAL A 50 -8.34 -8.37 10.66
CA VAL A 50 -6.88 -8.44 10.51
C VAL A 50 -6.29 -7.04 10.31
N ALA A 51 -6.96 -6.18 9.54
CA ALA A 51 -6.53 -4.80 9.33
C ALA A 51 -6.63 -3.95 10.61
N GLN A 52 -7.68 -4.13 11.40
CA GLN A 52 -7.85 -3.44 12.69
C GLN A 52 -6.78 -3.88 13.71
N ALA A 53 -6.49 -5.18 13.78
CA ALA A 53 -5.41 -5.70 14.62
C ALA A 53 -4.05 -5.11 14.22
N GLU A 54 -3.78 -4.99 12.91
CA GLU A 54 -2.55 -4.36 12.43
C GLU A 54 -2.51 -2.85 12.74
N ALA A 55 -3.62 -2.13 12.56
CA ALA A 55 -3.70 -0.72 12.90
C ALA A 55 -3.42 -0.49 14.39
N ALA A 56 -3.97 -1.33 15.28
CA ALA A 56 -3.69 -1.29 16.71
C ALA A 56 -2.21 -1.59 17.02
N ARG A 57 -1.63 -2.61 16.38
CA ARG A 57 -0.21 -2.97 16.54
C ARG A 57 0.71 -1.83 16.09
N LEU A 58 0.40 -1.17 14.98
CA LEU A 58 1.16 -0.04 14.44
C LEU A 58 1.01 1.21 15.31
N ALA A 59 -0.20 1.48 15.81
CA ALA A 59 -0.45 2.59 16.73
C ALA A 59 0.36 2.44 18.01
N ALA A 60 0.34 1.25 18.62
CA ALA A 60 1.15 0.96 19.81
C ALA A 60 2.67 1.06 19.53
N LYS A 61 3.13 0.55 18.38
CA LYS A 61 4.56 0.57 18.01
C LYS A 61 5.09 1.98 17.76
N HIS A 62 4.28 2.86 17.17
CA HIS A 62 4.74 4.17 16.68
C HIS A 62 4.20 5.36 17.48
N ASN A 63 3.26 5.13 18.40
CA ASN A 63 2.51 6.17 19.12
C ASN A 63 1.91 7.20 18.14
N ARG A 64 1.19 6.69 17.13
CA ARG A 64 0.55 7.45 16.04
C ARG A 64 -0.80 6.84 15.70
N ASP A 65 -1.65 7.63 15.06
CA ASP A 65 -2.95 7.17 14.59
C ASP A 65 -2.85 6.47 13.23
N PHE A 66 -3.61 5.38 13.10
CA PHE A 66 -3.75 4.62 11.86
C PHE A 66 -5.23 4.42 11.54
N CYS A 67 -5.56 4.40 10.26
CA CYS A 67 -6.91 4.17 9.75
C CYS A 67 -6.93 2.97 8.81
N VAL A 68 -8.04 2.24 8.84
CA VAL A 68 -8.32 1.14 7.90
C VAL A 68 -9.21 1.67 6.78
N PHE A 69 -8.82 1.42 5.55
CA PHE A 69 -9.60 1.67 4.35
C PHE A 69 -10.03 0.36 3.73
N GLN A 70 -11.23 0.33 3.15
CA GLN A 70 -11.74 -0.79 2.37
C GLN A 70 -11.94 -0.36 0.92
N GLN A 71 -11.43 -1.14 -0.01
CA GLN A 71 -11.77 -1.05 -1.41
C GLN A 71 -13.22 -1.50 -1.60
N VAL A 72 -14.08 -0.59 -2.07
CA VAL A 72 -15.49 -0.86 -2.33
C VAL A 72 -15.83 -0.84 -3.83
N ALA A 73 -14.95 -0.29 -4.66
CA ALA A 73 -15.11 -0.22 -6.11
C ALA A 73 -13.74 -0.15 -6.80
N VAL A 74 -13.72 -0.49 -8.09
CA VAL A 74 -12.56 -0.32 -8.98
C VAL A 74 -12.93 0.71 -10.04
N ALA A 75 -12.06 1.68 -10.28
CA ALA A 75 -12.28 2.66 -11.34
C ALA A 75 -12.35 1.94 -12.70
N PRO A 76 -13.26 2.36 -13.60
CA PRO A 76 -13.27 1.83 -14.95
C PRO A 76 -11.94 2.14 -15.65
N ALA A 77 -11.53 1.26 -16.57
CA ALA A 77 -10.36 1.52 -17.40
C ALA A 77 -10.51 2.87 -18.11
N PRO A 78 -9.43 3.67 -18.27
CA PRO A 78 -9.50 4.91 -19.02
C PRO A 78 -10.00 4.61 -20.43
N ALA A 79 -10.94 5.41 -20.92
CA ALA A 79 -11.41 5.28 -22.30
C ALA A 79 -10.22 5.45 -23.24
N VAL A 80 -10.03 4.49 -24.16
CA VAL A 80 -9.05 4.65 -25.23
C VAL A 80 -9.54 5.84 -26.07
N PRO A 81 -8.78 6.94 -26.19
CA PRO A 81 -9.20 8.05 -27.04
C PRO A 81 -9.28 7.51 -28.47
N ALA A 82 -10.42 7.69 -29.12
CA ALA A 82 -10.61 7.29 -30.51
C ALA A 82 -9.48 7.93 -31.33
N SER A 83 -8.66 7.10 -31.98
CA SER A 83 -7.62 7.57 -32.88
C SER A 83 -8.30 8.36 -34.00
N SER A 84 -8.05 9.66 -34.04
CA SER A 84 -8.46 10.53 -35.13
C SER A 84 -7.71 10.13 -36.39
N THR A 85 -8.33 9.32 -37.25
CA THR A 85 -7.99 9.24 -38.67
C THR A 85 -8.49 10.52 -39.34
N ASP A 86 -7.64 11.54 -39.36
CA ASP A 86 -7.74 12.58 -40.39
C ASP A 86 -6.83 12.17 -41.53
N GLU A 87 -7.44 11.52 -42.53
CA GLU A 87 -6.87 11.26 -43.84
C GLU A 87 -6.98 12.57 -44.63
N VAL A 88 -5.84 13.26 -44.85
CA VAL A 88 -5.78 14.43 -45.71
C VAL A 88 -5.74 13.95 -47.15
N ALA A 89 -6.83 14.21 -47.88
CA ALA A 89 -6.96 14.05 -49.32
C ALA A 89 -6.17 15.10 -50.12
#